data_AF-A0A7C5NFA4-F1
#
_entry.id   AF-A0A7C5NFA4-F1
#
_cell.length_a   1.000
_cell.length_b   1.000
_cell.length_c   1.000
_cell.angle_alpha   90.00
_cell.angle_beta   90.00
_cell.angle_gamma   90.00
#
_symmetry.space_group_name_H-M   'P 1'
#
loop_
_entity.id
_entity.type
_entity.pdbx_description
1 polymer ?
#
loop_
_entity_poly.entity_id
_entity_poly.type
_entity_poly.pdbx_seq_one_letter_code
_entity_poly.pdbx_strand_id
1 'polypeptide(L)' 'MSDLTAHPQTLDVDLGERSYPIHIGAGLLDRPELLTPHIPGRQVLVVSNETVAPLYLERLLKSLDGFQVETAILPDGE' A
#
# COMPACT_ATOMS: atom_id res chain seq x y z
N MET A 1 -26.22 13.45 -8.77
CA MET A 1 -25.72 12.08 -9.04
C MET A 1 -24.79 11.78 -7.90
N SER A 2 -25.38 11.25 -6.83
CA SER A 2 -24.92 11.43 -5.46
C SER A 2 -23.75 10.51 -5.08
N ASP A 3 -22.82 11.08 -4.33
CA ASP A 3 -21.73 10.51 -3.52
C ASP A 3 -21.43 9.01 -3.66
N LEU A 4 -20.30 8.72 -4.29
CA LEU A 4 -19.59 7.44 -4.13
C LEU A 4 -18.11 7.66 -3.78
N THR A 5 -17.77 8.74 -3.06
CA THR A 5 -16.52 8.77 -2.29
C THR A 5 -16.70 7.85 -1.10
N ALA A 6 -16.69 6.53 -1.36
CA ALA A 6 -16.76 5.51 -0.34
C ALA A 6 -15.62 5.78 0.66
N HIS A 7 -15.98 6.03 1.92
CA HIS A 7 -15.01 6.06 2.99
C HIS A 7 -14.36 4.66 3.07
N PRO A 8 -13.03 4.56 3.24
CA PRO A 8 -12.39 3.27 3.40
C PRO A 8 -13.04 2.52 4.56
N GLN A 9 -13.46 1.28 4.31
CA GLN A 9 -13.87 0.36 5.37
C GLN A 9 -12.62 -0.26 5.98
N THR A 10 -12.59 -0.43 7.29
CA THR A 10 -11.49 -1.08 7.99
C THR A 10 -12.01 -2.34 8.69
N LEU A 11 -11.34 -3.46 8.45
CA LEU A 11 -11.50 -4.70 9.21
C LEU A 11 -10.26 -4.91 10.08
N ASP A 12 -10.43 -4.92 11.39
CA ASP A 12 -9.35 -5.25 12.31
C ASP A 12 -9.26 -6.77 12.47
N VAL A 13 -8.12 -7.35 12.10
CA VAL A 13 -7.86 -8.79 12.26
C VAL A 13 -7.23 -9.01 13.63
N ASP A 14 -7.94 -9.72 14.51
CA ASP A 14 -7.45 -10.01 15.86
C ASP A 14 -6.52 -11.23 15.87
N LEU A 15 -5.24 -10.99 16.12
CA LEU A 15 -4.17 -11.98 16.28
C LEU A 15 -3.32 -11.70 17.55
N GLY A 16 -3.90 -11.01 18.54
CA GLY A 16 -3.19 -10.54 19.74
C GLY A 16 -2.12 -9.50 19.41
N GLU A 17 -0.87 -9.74 19.81
CA GLU A 17 0.26 -8.81 19.57
C GLU A 17 0.58 -8.58 18.07
N ARG A 18 -0.02 -9.36 17.18
CA ARG A 18 0.16 -9.23 15.71
C ARG A 18 -1.11 -8.79 14.99
N SER A 19 -2.09 -8.24 15.72
CA SER A 19 -3.31 -7.70 15.11
C SER A 19 -2.95 -6.58 14.12
N TYR A 20 -3.69 -6.52 12.99
CA TYR A 20 -3.47 -5.52 11.96
C TYR A 20 -4.77 -5.11 11.26
N PRO A 21 -4.87 -3.86 10.76
CA PRO A 21 -6.03 -3.41 9.99
C PRO A 21 -5.94 -3.84 8.52
N ILE A 22 -7.09 -4.15 7.93
CA ILE A 22 -7.27 -4.25 6.48
C ILE A 22 -8.15 -3.09 6.03
N HIS A 23 -7.57 -2.16 5.26
CA HIS A 23 -8.30 -1.04 4.66
C HIS A 23 -8.83 -1.41 3.27
N ILE A 24 -10.13 -1.20 3.02
CA ILE A 24 -10.83 -1.58 1.79
C ILE A 24 -11.53 -0.36 1.21
N GLY A 25 -11.21 -0.02 -0.03
CA GLY A 25 -11.78 1.13 -0.71
C GLY A 25 -11.11 1.45 -2.04
N ALA A 26 -11.67 2.40 -2.78
CA ALA A 26 -11.09 2.88 -4.02
C ALA A 26 -10.02 3.95 -3.75
N GLY A 27 -8.95 3.96 -4.56
CA GLY A 27 -7.92 5.01 -4.52
C GLY A 27 -7.06 5.04 -3.24
N LEU A 28 -7.00 3.94 -2.48
CA LEU A 28 -6.26 3.92 -1.21
C LEU A 28 -4.74 4.01 -1.39
N LEU A 29 -4.21 3.64 -2.56
CA LEU A 29 -2.78 3.79 -2.87
C LEU A 29 -2.33 5.24 -2.90
N ASP A 30 -3.23 6.20 -3.08
CA ASP A 30 -2.95 7.64 -3.10
C ASP A 30 -3.04 8.29 -1.70
N ARG A 31 -3.15 7.47 -0.63
CA ARG A 31 -3.35 7.92 0.76
C ARG A 31 -2.16 7.51 1.65
N PRO A 32 -1.06 8.29 1.68
CA PRO A 32 0.15 7.95 2.44
C PRO A 32 -0.11 7.77 3.95
N GLU A 33 -1.15 8.40 4.49
CA GLU A 33 -1.58 8.26 5.89
C GLU A 33 -2.02 6.83 6.25
N LEU A 34 -2.39 5.99 5.28
CA LEU A 34 -2.74 4.58 5.50
C LEU A 34 -1.51 3.64 5.52
N LEU A 35 -0.36 4.09 5.02
CA LEU A 35 0.87 3.29 4.97
C LEU A 35 1.86 3.71 6.05
N THR A 36 2.06 5.03 6.21
CA THR A 36 3.09 5.62 7.06
C THR A 36 3.09 5.11 8.51
N PRO A 37 1.95 4.96 9.20
CA PRO A 37 1.92 4.45 10.58
C PRO A 37 2.44 3.02 10.73
N HIS A 38 2.45 2.23 9.64
CA HIS A 38 2.85 0.82 9.62
C HIS A 38 4.31 0.62 9.17
N ILE A 39 5.04 1.70 8.89
CA ILE A 39 6.45 1.65 8.48
C ILE A 39 7.30 2.28 9.61
N PRO A 40 7.85 1.47 10.54
CA PRO A 40 8.60 1.99 11.68
C PRO A 40 9.98 2.56 11.31
N GLY A 41 10.49 2.23 10.11
CA GLY A 41 11.80 2.66 9.62
C GLY A 41 11.73 3.72 8.53
N ARG A 42 12.90 4.12 8.01
CA ARG A 42 13.00 5.08 6.88
C ARG A 42 13.27 4.42 5.54
N GLN A 43 13.63 3.14 5.52
CA GLN A 43 14.00 2.38 4.33
C GLN A 43 12.88 1.40 3.98
N VAL A 44 12.47 1.38 2.71
CA VAL A 44 11.39 0.53 2.20
C VAL A 44 11.89 -0.16 0.93
N LEU A 45 11.65 -1.47 0.83
CA LEU A 45 11.83 -2.21 -0.42
C LEU A 45 10.45 -2.59 -0.95
N VAL A 46 10.08 -2.04 -2.11
CA VAL A 46 8.86 -2.45 -2.82
C VAL A 46 9.20 -3.64 -3.71
N VAL A 47 8.58 -4.78 -3.44
CA VAL A 47 8.69 -5.99 -4.27
C VAL A 47 7.43 -6.11 -5.12
N SER A 48 7.60 -6.25 -6.43
CA SER A 48 6.49 -6.47 -7.38
C SER A 48 6.95 -7.35 -8.54
N ASN A 49 6.07 -7.65 -9.48
CA ASN A 49 6.41 -8.41 -10.69
C ASN A 49 6.33 -7.54 -11.96
N GLU A 50 6.82 -8.09 -13.08
CA GLU A 50 6.85 -7.42 -14.38
C GLU A 50 5.46 -6.99 -14.90
N THR A 51 4.40 -7.69 -14.50
CA THR A 51 3.01 -7.42 -14.92
C THR A 51 2.36 -6.30 -14.11
N VAL A 52 2.57 -6.28 -12.79
CA VAL A 52 1.89 -5.37 -11.84
C VAL A 52 2.64 -4.06 -11.71
N ALA A 53 3.97 -4.08 -11.77
CA ALA A 53 4.77 -2.88 -11.58
C ALA A 53 4.43 -1.73 -12.55
N PRO A 54 4.30 -1.96 -13.88
CA PRO A 54 3.94 -0.88 -14.81
C PRO A 54 2.56 -0.24 -14.53
N LEU A 55 1.68 -0.95 -13.82
CA LEU A 55 0.32 -0.49 -13.54
C LEU A 55 0.22 0.36 -12.27
N TYR A 56 1.03 0.05 -11.25
CA TYR A 56 0.80 0.58 -9.90
C TYR A 56 2.04 1.09 -9.18
N LEU A 57 3.25 0.71 -9.60
CA LEU A 57 4.48 1.01 -8.86
C LEU A 57 4.67 2.52 -8.72
N GLU A 58 4.62 3.26 -9.83
CA GLU A 58 4.82 4.71 -9.81
C GLU A 58 3.82 5.42 -8.88
N ARG A 59 2.57 4.96 -8.86
CA ARG A 59 1.53 5.50 -7.98
C ARG A 59 1.84 5.24 -6.51
N LEU A 60 2.25 4.02 -6.16
CA LEU A 60 2.64 3.67 -4.80
C LEU A 60 3.86 4.47 -4.34
N LEU A 61 4.88 4.64 -5.21
CA LEU A 61 6.09 5.38 -4.87
C LEU A 61 5.81 6.84 -4.49
N LYS A 62 4.82 7.49 -5.12
CA LYS A 62 4.38 8.85 -4.76
C LYS A 62 3.87 8.93 -3.32
N SER A 63 3.19 7.89 -2.84
CA SER A 63 2.74 7.80 -1.45
C SER A 63 3.85 7.43 -0.46
N LEU A 64 5.06 7.14 -0.96
CA LEU A 64 6.23 6.81 -0.16
C LEU A 64 7.36 7.85 -0.27
N ASP A 65 7.08 9.05 -0.80
CA ASP A 65 8.09 10.12 -1.06
C ASP A 65 8.94 10.51 0.17
N GLY A 66 8.43 10.30 1.39
CA GLY A 66 9.17 10.54 2.64
C GLY A 66 10.18 9.45 3.04
N PHE A 67 10.23 8.34 2.31
CA PHE A 67 11.05 7.17 2.59
C PHE A 67 12.22 7.04 1.60
N GLN A 68 13.26 6.32 2.01
CA GLN A 68 14.27 5.80 1.10
C GLN A 68 13.73 4.51 0.49
N VAL A 69 13.21 4.60 -0.73
CA VAL A 69 12.55 3.48 -1.39
C VAL A 69 13.44 2.85 -2.46
N GLU A 70 13.63 1.54 -2.35
CA GLU A 70 14.21 0.69 -3.40
C GLU A 70 13.12 -0.19 -4.00
N THR A 71 13.34 -0.69 -5.21
CA THR A 71 12.37 -1.57 -5.90
C THR A 71 13.03 -2.83 -6.43
N ALA A 72 12.38 -3.99 -6.23
CA ALA A 72 12.76 -5.26 -6.83
C ALA A 72 11.62 -5.78 -7.72
N ILE A 73 11.89 -5.91 -9.02
CA ILE A 73 10.94 -6.44 -10.00
C ILE A 73 11.30 -7.89 -10.30
N LEU A 74 10.35 -8.78 -10.06
CA LEU A 74 10.50 -10.22 -10.25
C LEU A 74 9.78 -10.68 -11.53
N PRO A 75 10.20 -11.80 -12.14
CA PRO A 75 9.42 -12.46 -13.17
C PRO A 75 8.02 -12.81 -12.66
N ASP A 76 7.03 -12.76 -13.55
CA ASP A 76 5.68 -13.21 -13.21
C ASP A 76 5.57 -14.74 -13.28
N GLY A 77 5.02 -15.37 -12.24
CA GLY A 77 4.93 -16.83 -12.11
C GLY A 77 4.60 -17.29 -10.68
N GLU A 78 4.11 -18.53 -10.56
CA GLU A 78 3.85 -19.23 -9.28
C GLU A 78 5.12 -19.88 -8.71
#